data_AF-A0A1C0V1P0-F1
#
_entry.id   AF-A0A1C0V1P0-F1
#
_cell.length_a   1.000
_cell.length_b   1.000
_cell.length_c   1.000
_cell.angle_alpha   90.00
_cell.angle_beta   90.00
_cell.angle_gamma   90.00
#
_symmetry.space_group_name_H-M   'P 1'
#
loop_
_entity.id
_entity.type
_entity.pdbx_description
1 polymer ?
#
loop_
_entity_poly.entity_id
_entity_poly.type
_entity_poly.pdbx_seq_one_letter_code
_entity_poly.pdbx_strand_id
1 'polypeptide(L)' 'MITFQEMIDSIETLTVEDQERLFELIRKRRIENRRAEIAANAQEVFKAVEMGTAIKGNFEDLKSYLLAEDEE' A
#
# COMPACT_ATOMS: atom_id res chain seq x y z
N MET A 1 -14.33 -23.69 -1.83
CA MET A 1 -13.23 -22.75 -2.11
C MET A 1 -13.00 -22.80 -3.60
N ILE A 2 -13.05 -21.67 -4.30
CA ILE A 2 -12.79 -21.64 -5.74
C ILE A 2 -11.27 -21.65 -5.93
N THR A 3 -10.77 -22.51 -6.80
CA THR A 3 -9.36 -22.59 -7.17
C THR A 3 -8.97 -21.44 -8.10
N PHE A 4 -7.67 -21.20 -8.24
CA PHE A 4 -7.19 -20.18 -9.18
C PHE A 4 -7.62 -20.51 -10.62
N GLN A 5 -7.55 -21.78 -11.03
CA GLN A 5 -7.95 -22.20 -12.37
C GLN A 5 -9.44 -21.98 -12.63
N GLU A 6 -10.31 -22.35 -11.68
CA GLU A 6 -11.76 -22.13 -11.81
C GLU A 6 -12.12 -20.63 -11.94
N MET A 7 -11.31 -19.72 -11.36
CA MET A 7 -11.49 -18.28 -11.56
C MET A 7 -11.09 -17.85 -12.97
N ILE A 8 -10.01 -18.39 -13.53
CA ILE A 8 -9.59 -18.12 -14.91
C ILE A 8 -10.67 -18.61 -15.87
N ASP A 9 -11.09 -19.87 -15.73
CA ASP A 9 -12.13 -20.47 -16.57
C ASP A 9 -13.41 -19.64 -16.56
N SER A 10 -13.80 -19.12 -15.38
CA SER A 10 -14.97 -18.24 -15.25
C SER A 10 -14.80 -16.90 -15.99
N ILE A 11 -13.61 -16.29 -15.93
CA ILE A 11 -13.31 -15.05 -16.65
C ILE A 11 -13.32 -15.28 -18.17
N GLU A 12 -12.83 -16.42 -18.64
CA GLU A 12 -12.83 -16.76 -20.06
C GLU A 12 -14.24 -16.92 -20.65
N THR A 13 -15.26 -17.22 -19.83
CA THR A 13 -16.66 -17.24 -20.29
C THR A 13 -17.26 -15.86 -20.52
N LEU A 14 -16.61 -14.78 -20.06
CA LEU A 14 -17.07 -13.41 -20.26
C LEU A 14 -16.84 -12.96 -21.70
N THR A 15 -17.66 -12.02 -22.16
CA THR A 15 -17.41 -11.32 -23.43
C THR A 15 -16.09 -10.54 -23.36
N VAL A 16 -15.47 -10.26 -24.50
CA VAL A 16 -14.25 -9.44 -24.56
C VAL A 16 -14.44 -8.07 -23.88
N GLU A 17 -15.61 -7.46 -24.06
CA GLU A 17 -15.95 -6.17 -23.43
C GLU A 17 -16.03 -6.30 -21.90
N ASP A 18 -16.66 -7.36 -21.39
CA ASP A 18 -16.75 -7.61 -19.95
C ASP A 18 -15.40 -7.96 -19.33
N GLN A 19 -14.54 -8.69 -20.06
CA GLN A 19 -13.17 -8.96 -19.63
C GLN A 19 -12.37 -7.65 -19.51
N GLU A 20 -12.46 -6.76 -20.49
CA GLU A 20 -11.79 -5.45 -20.45
C GLU A 20 -12.30 -4.61 -19.26
N ARG A 21 -13.62 -4.57 -19.07
CA ARG A 21 -14.24 -3.88 -17.94
C ARG A 21 -13.79 -4.46 -16.59
N LEU A 22 -13.65 -5.78 -16.49
CA LEU A 22 -13.13 -6.44 -15.30
C LEU A 22 -11.68 -6.03 -15.02
N PHE A 23 -10.82 -5.99 -16.04
CA PHE A 23 -9.44 -5.54 -15.88
C PHE A 23 -9.35 -4.09 -15.37
N GLU A 24 -10.15 -3.19 -15.92
CA GLU A 24 -10.21 -1.81 -15.44
C GLU A 24 -10.66 -1.72 -13.97
N LEU A 25 -11.67 -2.50 -13.59
CA LEU A 25 -12.18 -2.53 -12.23
C LEU A 25 -11.13 -3.06 -11.24
N ILE A 26 -10.43 -4.15 -11.59
CA ILE A 26 -9.34 -4.70 -10.78
C ILE A 26 -8.22 -3.67 -10.62
N ARG A 27 -7.84 -2.99 -11.71
CA ARG A 27 -6.82 -1.94 -11.68
C ARG A 27 -7.22 -0.80 -10.73
N LYS A 28 -8.44 -0.28 -10.85
CA LYS A 28 -8.95 0.79 -9.96
C LYS A 28 -8.93 0.35 -8.50
N ARG A 29 -9.42 -0.85 -8.20
CA ARG A 29 -9.42 -1.40 -6.83
C ARG A 29 -8.01 -1.54 -6.26
N ARG A 30 -7.03 -1.97 -7.06
CA ARG A 30 -5.62 -2.04 -6.61
C ARG A 30 -5.05 -0.67 -6.26
N ILE A 31 -5.38 0.37 -7.04
CA ILE A 31 -4.96 1.74 -6.75
C ILE A 31 -5.57 2.22 -5.43
N GLU A 32 -6.88 2.00 -5.23
CA GLU A 32 -7.55 2.40 -3.99
C GLU A 32 -7.01 1.65 -2.77
N ASN A 33 -6.74 0.34 -2.89
CA ASN A 33 -6.12 -0.42 -1.80
C ASN A 33 -4.73 0.13 -1.46
N ARG A 34 -3.91 0.49 -2.46
CA ARG A 34 -2.61 1.09 -2.23
C ARG A 34 -2.71 2.48 -1.57
N ARG A 35 -3.72 3.27 -1.94
CA ARG A 35 -3.99 4.57 -1.29
C ARG A 35 -4.39 4.39 0.18
N ALA A 36 -5.21 3.39 0.47
CA ALA A 36 -5.61 3.07 1.85
C ALA A 36 -4.40 2.64 2.70
N GLU A 37 -3.51 1.81 2.15
CA GLU A 37 -2.26 1.40 2.81
C GLU A 37 -1.36 2.62 3.11
N ILE A 38 -1.17 3.51 2.14
CA ILE A 38 -0.39 4.75 2.33
C ILE A 38 -1.01 5.63 3.41
N ALA A 39 -2.33 5.77 3.43
CA ALA A 39 -3.03 6.57 4.43
C ALA A 39 -2.88 5.97 5.84
N ALA A 40 -2.98 4.65 5.97
CA ALA A 40 -2.76 3.95 7.23
C ALA A 40 -1.32 4.16 7.74
N ASN A 41 -0.33 3.93 6.88
CA ASN A 41 1.08 4.15 7.23
C ASN A 41 1.35 5.61 7.62
N ALA A 42 0.78 6.58 6.91
CA ALA A 42 0.92 7.99 7.24
C ALA A 42 0.31 8.32 8.62
N GLN A 43 -0.86 7.74 8.93
CA GLN A 43 -1.49 7.91 10.24
C GLN A 43 -0.64 7.35 11.37
N GLU A 44 -0.03 6.18 11.18
CA GLU A 44 0.89 5.59 12.15
C GLU A 44 2.14 6.46 12.36
N VAL A 45 2.74 6.95 11.29
CA VAL A 45 3.91 7.84 11.36
C VAL A 45 3.58 9.15 12.08
N PHE A 46 2.42 9.77 11.79
CA PHE A 46 2.03 11.00 12.49
C PHE A 46 1.82 10.76 13.98
N LYS A 47 1.19 9.65 14.37
CA LYS A 47 1.04 9.28 15.79
C LYS A 47 2.40 9.07 16.46
N ALA A 48 3.34 8.40 15.79
CA ALA A 48 4.68 8.19 16.34
C ALA A 48 5.42 9.51 16.57
N VAL A 49 5.27 10.48 15.66
CA VAL A 49 5.82 11.82 15.82
C VAL A 49 5.14 12.57 16.98
N GLU A 50 3.82 12.50 17.11
CA GLU A 50 3.08 13.10 18.24
C GLU A 50 3.48 12.48 19.59
N MET A 51 3.72 11.17 19.62
CA MET A 51 4.17 10.44 20.81
C MET A 51 5.66 10.62 21.09
N GLY A 52 6.41 11.30 20.21
CA GLY A 52 7.85 11.49 20.34
C GLY A 52 8.68 10.23 20.11
N THR A 53 8.09 9.16 19.57
CA THR A 53 8.76 7.89 19.24
C THR A 53 9.24 7.83 17.79
N ALA A 54 9.03 8.91 17.03
CA ALA A 54 9.62 9.15 15.73
C ALA A 54 9.91 10.65 15.57
N ILE A 55 10.86 11.00 14.71
CA ILE A 55 11.22 12.39 14.45
C ILE A 55 10.82 12.81 13.03
N LYS A 56 10.62 14.13 12.83
CA LYS A 56 10.45 14.76 11.53
C LYS A 56 11.55 15.81 11.34
N GLY A 57 12.04 15.97 10.13
CA GLY A 57 13.10 16.96 9.85
C GLY A 57 13.58 16.90 8.41
N ASN A 58 14.58 17.69 8.10
CA ASN A 58 15.30 17.59 6.83
C ASN A 58 16.22 16.35 6.83
N PHE A 59 16.93 16.12 5.72
CA PHE A 59 17.81 14.97 5.59
C PHE A 59 18.89 14.89 6.69
N GLU A 60 19.53 16.01 7.05
CA GLU A 60 20.58 16.03 8.08
C GLU A 60 20.02 15.73 9.47
N ASP A 61 18.81 16.21 9.78
CA ASP A 61 18.12 15.91 11.04
C ASP A 61 17.84 14.40 11.17
N LEU A 62 17.30 13.79 10.10
CA LEU A 62 16.97 12.36 10.07
C LEU A 62 18.23 11.49 10.10
N LYS A 63 19.26 11.86 9.34
CA LYS A 63 20.54 11.15 9.32
C LYS A 63 21.20 11.15 10.69
N SER A 64 21.20 12.30 11.38
CA SER A 64 21.79 12.42 12.71
C SER A 64 21.06 11.55 13.74
N TYR A 65 19.72 11.53 13.69
CA TYR A 65 18.90 10.66 14.54
C TYR A 65 19.17 9.17 14.30
N LEU A 66 19.21 8.74 13.04
CA LEU A 66 19.45 7.33 12.70
C LEU A 66 20.85 6.86 13.12
N LEU A 67 21.86 7.71 12.98
CA LEU A 67 23.23 7.39 13.38
C LEU A 67 23.44 7.46 14.91
N ALA A 68 22.62 8.21 15.64
CA ALA A 68 22.69 8.28 17.09
C ALA A 68 22.19 7.00 17.79
N GLU A 69 21.32 6.22 17.13
CA GLU A 69 20.86 4.91 17.63
C GLU A 69 21.90 3.78 17.44
N ASP A 70 22.92 3.96 16.58
CA ASP A 70 23.98 2.96 16.31
C ASP A 70 25.16 3.04 17.31
N GLU A 71 25.18 4.01 18.22
CA GLU A 71 26.27 4.25 19.19
C GLU A 71 26.02 3.68 20.61
N GLU A 72 24.93 2.95 20.85
CA GLU A 72 24.63 2.23 22.12
C GLU A 72 24.89 0.71 22.06
#